data_AF-A0A519HUP7-F1
#
_entry.id   AF-A0A519HUP7-F1
#
_cell.length_a   1.000
_cell.length_b   1.000
_cell.length_c   1.000
_cell.angle_alpha   90.00
_cell.angle_beta   90.00
_cell.angle_gamma   90.00
#
_symmetry.space_group_name_H-M   'P 1'
#
loop_
_entity.id
_entity.type
_entity.pdbx_description
1 polymer ?
#
loop_
_entity_poly.entity_id
_entity_poly.type
_entity_poly.pdbx_seq_one_letter_code
_entity_poly.pdbx_strand_id
1 'polypeptide(L)'
;MSVNLILGLALGFQAATLPAWTPAPAPADVTVLPGAMEISDCGGLLRTPAYCVGATLAAMGDIAEAYVADLQAKGWIAADGDENRVIFVKRRPGGGCEAMQMQAFYDVNRPAAPEAPSYLAFAVIPRDICVAEAPVSPSAQ
;
A
#
# COMPACT_ATOMS: atom_id res chain seq x y z
N MET A 1 -43.47 -36.45 44.26
CA MET A 1 -42.01 -36.67 44.22
C MET A 1 -41.52 -36.10 42.91
N SER A 2 -40.73 -35.03 42.98
CA SER A 2 -40.32 -34.21 41.83
C SER A 2 -38.90 -34.60 41.41
N VAL A 3 -38.66 -34.70 40.09
CA VAL A 3 -37.30 -34.72 39.53
C VAL A 3 -37.28 -33.73 38.37
N ASN A 4 -36.60 -32.60 38.56
CA ASN A 4 -36.26 -31.66 37.49
C ASN A 4 -34.76 -31.77 37.24
N LEU A 5 -34.38 -32.24 36.06
CA LEU A 5 -33.00 -32.28 35.58
C LEU A 5 -32.74 -30.96 34.83
N ILE A 6 -31.85 -30.13 35.36
CA ILE A 6 -31.48 -28.84 34.74
C ILE A 6 -30.47 -29.11 33.62
N LEU A 7 -30.87 -28.78 32.38
CA LEU A 7 -30.03 -28.83 31.19
C LEU A 7 -29.11 -27.60 31.18
N GLY A 8 -27.79 -27.83 31.31
CA GLY A 8 -26.79 -26.76 31.27
C GLY A 8 -26.48 -26.33 29.82
N LEU A 9 -26.65 -25.03 29.52
CA LEU A 9 -26.09 -24.42 28.32
C LEU A 9 -24.61 -24.10 28.54
N ALA A 10 -23.73 -24.77 27.81
CA ALA A 10 -22.33 -24.38 27.67
C ALA A 10 -22.20 -23.40 26.49
N LEU A 11 -21.91 -22.13 26.78
CA LEU A 11 -21.54 -21.12 25.79
C LEU A 11 -20.07 -21.33 25.40
N GLY A 12 -19.81 -21.81 24.18
CA GLY A 12 -18.45 -21.92 23.63
C GLY A 12 -17.89 -20.56 23.25
N PHE A 13 -16.76 -20.16 23.86
CA PHE A 13 -15.96 -19.03 23.42
C PHE A 13 -15.20 -19.42 22.13
N GLN A 14 -15.58 -18.85 21.00
CA GLN A 14 -14.77 -18.92 19.78
C GLN A 14 -13.82 -17.72 19.77
N ALA A 15 -12.52 -17.98 19.97
CA ALA A 15 -11.49 -16.96 19.79
C ALA A 15 -11.36 -16.62 18.30
N ALA A 16 -11.72 -15.40 17.92
CA ALA A 16 -11.51 -14.91 16.57
C ALA A 16 -10.01 -14.71 16.33
N THR A 17 -9.41 -15.51 15.45
CA THR A 17 -8.05 -15.28 14.97
C THR A 17 -8.06 -14.08 14.02
N LEU A 18 -7.35 -13.01 14.37
CA LEU A 18 -7.14 -11.90 13.45
C LEU A 18 -6.31 -12.38 12.24
N PRO A 19 -6.62 -11.92 11.03
CA PRO A 19 -5.77 -12.20 9.87
C PRO A 19 -4.37 -11.66 10.12
N ALA A 20 -3.35 -12.49 9.92
CA ALA A 20 -1.95 -12.09 10.04
C ALA A 20 -1.60 -11.13 8.88
N TRP A 21 -0.80 -10.09 9.17
CA TRP A 21 -0.22 -9.23 8.14
C TRP A 21 0.71 -10.06 7.25
N THR A 22 0.47 -10.02 5.94
CA THR A 22 1.36 -10.59 4.93
C THR A 22 2.01 -9.44 4.15
N PRO A 23 3.33 -9.27 4.22
CA PRO A 23 4.04 -8.29 3.42
C PRO A 23 3.78 -8.51 1.92
N ALA A 24 3.61 -7.43 1.16
CA ALA A 24 3.56 -7.53 -0.29
C ALA A 24 4.99 -7.61 -0.85
N PRO A 25 5.23 -8.38 -1.93
CA PRO A 25 6.52 -8.37 -2.61
C PRO A 25 6.79 -6.99 -3.23
N ALA A 26 8.07 -6.67 -3.42
CA ALA A 26 8.47 -5.49 -4.18
C ALA A 26 7.85 -5.53 -5.59
N PRO A 27 7.20 -4.44 -6.04
CA PRO A 27 6.77 -4.31 -7.42
C PRO A 27 7.97 -4.37 -8.39
N ALA A 28 7.69 -4.67 -9.65
CA ALA A 28 8.71 -4.65 -10.70
C ALA A 28 9.45 -3.30 -10.71
N ASP A 29 10.76 -3.34 -10.95
CA ASP A 29 11.66 -2.19 -11.01
C ASP A 29 11.85 -1.40 -9.71
N VAL A 30 11.10 -1.68 -8.64
CA VAL A 30 11.28 -1.09 -7.31
C VAL A 30 12.35 -1.86 -6.54
N THR A 31 13.41 -1.16 -6.14
CA THR A 31 14.52 -1.70 -5.33
C THR A 31 14.84 -0.72 -4.21
N VAL A 32 15.40 -1.19 -3.10
CA VAL A 32 15.86 -0.30 -2.02
C VAL A 32 16.96 0.65 -2.55
N LEU A 33 16.69 1.95 -2.53
CA LEU A 33 17.65 3.00 -2.91
C LEU A 33 18.53 3.44 -1.72
N PRO A 34 19.71 4.06 -1.99
CA PRO A 34 20.56 4.60 -0.92
C PRO A 34 19.80 5.54 0.03
N GLY A 35 20.01 5.38 1.33
CA GLY A 35 19.33 6.16 2.38
C GLY A 35 17.98 5.59 2.82
N ALA A 36 17.45 4.58 2.12
CA ALA A 36 16.25 3.85 2.51
C ALA A 36 16.57 2.44 3.05
N MET A 37 15.65 1.90 3.84
CA MET A 37 15.68 0.52 4.34
C MET A 37 14.33 -0.14 4.05
N GLU A 38 14.30 -1.41 3.68
CA GLU A 38 13.05 -2.17 3.57
C GLU A 38 12.39 -2.38 4.95
N ILE A 39 11.07 -2.15 5.03
CA ILE A 39 10.27 -2.25 6.25
C ILE A 39 9.12 -3.24 6.00
N SER A 40 9.13 -4.37 6.70
CA SER A 40 8.21 -5.48 6.44
C SER A 40 6.75 -5.22 6.84
N ASP A 41 6.50 -4.35 7.80
CA ASP A 41 5.17 -4.06 8.35
C ASP A 41 4.69 -2.62 8.09
N CYS A 42 5.44 -1.84 7.31
CA CYS A 42 5.14 -0.43 7.04
C CYS A 42 4.96 0.42 8.31
N GLY A 43 5.62 0.05 9.42
CA GLY A 43 5.47 0.70 10.72
C GLY A 43 4.15 0.36 11.43
N GLY A 44 3.40 -0.64 10.95
CA GLY A 44 2.07 -1.00 11.47
C GLY A 44 0.97 0.02 11.15
N LEU A 45 1.22 0.94 10.21
CA LEU A 45 0.32 2.07 9.90
C LEU A 45 -0.66 1.77 8.77
N LEU A 46 -0.43 0.73 7.98
CA LEU A 46 -1.28 0.38 6.83
C LEU A 46 -2.24 -0.76 7.14
N ARG A 47 -3.43 -0.69 6.55
CA ARG A 47 -4.45 -1.76 6.61
C ARG A 47 -4.43 -2.68 5.39
N THR A 48 -3.74 -2.27 4.33
CA THR A 48 -3.61 -3.01 3.07
C THR A 48 -2.15 -3.34 2.84
N PRO A 49 -1.81 -4.58 2.44
CA PRO A 49 -0.44 -4.97 2.12
C PRO A 49 0.21 -4.03 1.09
N ALA A 50 1.44 -3.61 1.39
CA ALA A 50 2.28 -2.84 0.49
C ALA A 50 3.74 -3.28 0.69
N TYR A 51 4.57 -3.02 -0.32
CA TYR A 51 6.01 -3.06 -0.16
C TYR A 51 6.45 -1.72 0.41
N CYS A 52 7.15 -1.71 1.54
CA CYS A 52 7.51 -0.47 2.20
C CYS A 52 9.02 -0.31 2.34
N VAL A 53 9.46 0.92 2.14
CA VAL A 53 10.78 1.36 2.58
C VAL A 53 10.63 2.49 3.59
N GLY A 54 11.60 2.62 4.49
CA GLY A 54 11.60 3.59 5.57
C GLY A 54 12.90 4.38 5.61
N ALA A 55 12.79 5.58 6.16
CA ALA A 55 13.89 6.49 6.47
C ALA A 55 13.44 7.44 7.60
N THR A 56 14.25 8.47 7.88
CA THR A 56 13.84 9.57 8.75
C THR A 56 12.94 10.54 8.00
N LEU A 57 12.07 11.25 8.70
CA LEU A 57 11.17 12.26 8.13
C LEU A 57 11.95 13.37 7.42
N ALA A 58 13.11 13.77 7.95
CA ALA A 58 14.00 14.75 7.31
C ALA A 58 14.57 14.30 5.97
N ALA A 59 14.82 13.00 5.78
CA ALA A 59 15.40 12.46 4.55
C ALA A 59 14.32 12.05 3.53
N MET A 60 13.05 11.95 3.94
CA MET A 60 12.04 11.30 3.11
C MET A 60 11.70 12.04 1.82
N GLY A 61 11.78 13.38 1.81
CA GLY A 61 11.57 14.17 0.60
C GLY A 61 12.55 13.79 -0.51
N ASP A 62 13.86 13.88 -0.21
CA ASP A 62 14.93 13.53 -1.15
C ASP A 62 14.85 12.07 -1.61
N ILE A 63 14.47 11.16 -0.72
CA ILE A 63 14.29 9.73 -1.05
C ILE A 63 13.10 9.54 -1.99
N ALA A 64 11.98 10.21 -1.76
CA ALA A 64 10.81 10.14 -2.64
C ALA A 64 11.14 10.65 -4.04
N GLU A 65 11.86 11.77 -4.15
CA GLU A 65 12.34 12.29 -5.43
C GLU A 65 13.31 11.33 -6.13
N ALA A 66 14.20 10.67 -5.38
CA ALA A 66 15.11 9.66 -5.93
C ALA A 66 14.35 8.45 -6.52
N TYR A 67 13.30 7.98 -5.86
CA TYR A 67 12.44 6.92 -6.41
C TYR A 67 11.69 7.36 -7.66
N VAL A 68 11.17 8.59 -7.68
CA VAL A 68 10.53 9.15 -8.89
C VAL A 68 11.52 9.16 -10.06
N ALA A 69 12.74 9.67 -9.85
CA ALA A 69 13.75 9.75 -10.89
C ALA A 69 14.21 8.37 -11.37
N ASP A 70 14.44 7.42 -10.45
CA ASP A 70 14.84 6.06 -10.77
C ASP A 70 13.76 5.33 -11.59
N LEU A 71 12.49 5.43 -11.19
CA LEU A 71 11.37 4.83 -11.91
C LEU A 71 11.18 5.47 -13.29
N GLN A 72 11.34 6.79 -13.41
CA GLN A 72 11.31 7.49 -14.70
C GLN A 72 12.42 7.02 -15.63
N ALA A 73 13.64 6.84 -15.12
CA ALA A 73 14.76 6.30 -15.89
C ALA A 73 14.48 4.87 -16.38
N LYS A 74 13.66 4.11 -15.66
CA LYS A 74 13.18 2.77 -16.02
C LYS A 74 11.91 2.78 -16.88
N GLY A 75 11.47 3.94 -17.35
CA GLY A 75 10.35 4.10 -18.29
C GLY A 75 8.96 4.17 -17.65
N TRP A 76 8.88 4.35 -16.33
CA TRP A 76 7.63 4.69 -15.67
C TRP A 76 7.30 6.17 -15.84
N ILE A 77 6.01 6.50 -15.90
CA ILE A 77 5.50 7.85 -16.11
C ILE A 77 4.63 8.21 -14.91
N ALA A 78 4.92 9.31 -14.23
CA ALA A 78 4.01 9.87 -13.22
C ALA A 78 2.76 10.40 -13.94
N ALA A 79 1.65 9.69 -13.83
CA ALA A 79 0.42 9.94 -14.59
C ALA A 79 -0.61 10.75 -13.80
N ASP A 80 -0.59 10.63 -12.47
CA ASP A 80 -1.50 11.31 -11.56
C ASP A 80 -0.89 11.32 -10.14
N GLY A 81 -1.46 12.07 -9.22
CA GLY A 81 -0.97 12.15 -7.85
C GLY A 81 -1.49 13.36 -7.07
N ASP A 82 -1.05 13.43 -5.82
CA ASP A 82 -1.17 14.60 -4.95
C ASP A 82 0.15 14.79 -4.18
N GLU A 83 0.16 15.68 -3.19
CA GLU A 83 1.38 16.04 -2.44
C GLU A 83 2.13 14.84 -1.86
N ASN A 84 1.42 13.77 -1.47
CA ASN A 84 2.05 12.61 -0.82
C ASN A 84 1.91 11.32 -1.65
N ARG A 85 1.22 11.35 -2.80
CA ARG A 85 0.94 10.19 -3.63
C ARG A 85 1.38 10.43 -5.07
N VAL A 86 2.05 9.44 -5.66
CA VAL A 86 2.29 9.40 -7.10
C VAL A 86 1.72 8.11 -7.67
N ILE A 87 0.94 8.22 -8.75
CA ILE A 87 0.51 7.08 -9.56
C ILE A 87 1.42 7.03 -10.79
N PHE A 88 2.17 5.94 -10.90
CA PHE A 88 3.02 5.64 -12.03
C PHE A 88 2.33 4.70 -13.01
N VAL A 89 2.56 4.91 -14.30
CA VAL A 89 2.19 3.97 -15.36
C VAL A 89 3.39 3.63 -16.25
N LYS A 90 3.48 2.38 -16.71
CA LYS A 90 4.46 1.95 -17.70
C LYS A 90 3.75 1.31 -18.88
N ARG A 91 3.87 1.92 -20.07
CA ARG A 91 3.17 1.49 -21.28
C ARG A 91 3.69 0.13 -21.74
N ARG A 92 2.78 -0.78 -22.13
CA ARG A 92 3.18 -2.08 -22.69
C ARG A 92 3.32 -2.02 -24.22
N PRO A 93 4.30 -2.73 -24.82
CA PRO A 93 4.35 -2.95 -26.26
C PRO A 93 3.12 -3.78 -26.69
N GLY A 94 2.10 -3.13 -27.24
CA GLY A 94 0.81 -3.76 -27.57
C GLY A 94 -0.42 -3.03 -27.03
N GLY A 95 -0.22 -1.95 -26.27
CA GLY A 95 -1.30 -1.15 -25.68
C GLY A 95 -1.52 -1.44 -24.20
N GLY A 96 -2.23 -0.54 -23.53
CA GLY A 96 -2.43 -0.62 -22.08
C GLY A 96 -1.20 -0.22 -21.26
N CYS A 97 -1.27 -0.42 -19.94
CA CYS A 97 -0.15 -0.18 -19.03
C CYS A 97 -0.16 -1.04 -17.76
N GLU A 98 1.03 -1.17 -17.19
CA GLU A 98 1.20 -1.48 -15.77
C GLU A 98 1.03 -0.19 -14.98
N ALA A 99 0.49 -0.31 -13.76
CA ALA A 99 0.28 0.82 -12.89
C ALA A 99 0.68 0.50 -11.45
N MET A 100 1.25 1.48 -10.77
CA MET A 100 1.69 1.36 -9.39
C MET A 100 1.48 2.69 -8.68
N GLN A 101 1.12 2.63 -7.41
CA GLN A 101 1.10 3.77 -6.52
C GLN A 101 2.35 3.78 -5.64
N MET A 102 2.95 4.96 -5.46
CA MET A 102 3.87 5.28 -4.38
C MET A 102 3.19 6.27 -3.44
N GLN A 103 3.23 6.03 -2.14
CA GLN A 103 2.63 6.90 -1.12
C GLN A 103 3.62 7.16 0.01
N ALA A 104 3.90 8.43 0.28
CA ALA A 104 4.62 8.86 1.47
C ALA A 104 3.68 9.01 2.66
N PHE A 105 4.12 8.59 3.85
CA PHE A 105 3.38 8.74 5.10
C PHE A 105 4.28 8.59 6.33
N TYR A 106 3.78 9.05 7.47
CA TYR A 106 4.38 8.88 8.80
C TYR A 106 3.26 8.76 9.86
N ASP A 107 3.60 8.42 11.10
CA ASP A 107 2.62 8.36 12.20
C ASP A 107 2.23 9.78 12.65
N VAL A 108 1.11 10.28 12.14
CA VAL A 108 0.56 11.60 12.51
C VAL A 108 0.08 11.70 13.96
N ASN A 109 0.01 10.58 14.69
CA ASN A 109 -0.31 10.59 16.12
C ASN A 109 0.93 10.76 17.00
N ARG A 110 2.11 10.88 16.39
CA ARG A 110 3.39 11.17 17.06
C ARG A 110 3.94 12.52 16.62
N PRO A 111 4.80 13.16 17.43
CA PRO A 111 5.45 14.40 17.03
C PRO A 111 6.21 14.24 15.71
N ALA A 112 5.98 15.16 14.77
CA ALA A 112 6.73 15.26 13.52
C ALA A 112 8.10 15.88 13.79
N ALA A 113 9.06 15.05 14.22
CA ALA A 113 10.45 15.43 14.40
C ALA A 113 11.30 14.99 13.19
N PRO A 114 12.41 15.67 12.88
CA PRO A 114 13.31 15.31 11.78
C PRO A 114 13.73 13.83 11.75
N GLU A 115 13.97 13.26 12.92
CA GLU A 115 14.38 11.88 13.18
C GLU A 115 13.22 10.88 13.25
N ALA A 116 11.97 11.35 13.21
CA ALA A 116 10.81 10.49 13.27
C ALA A 116 10.79 9.50 12.08
N PRO A 117 10.34 8.26 12.27
CA PRO A 117 10.19 7.31 11.17
C PRO A 117 9.19 7.83 10.13
N SER A 118 9.56 7.72 8.86
CA SER A 118 8.69 7.96 7.72
C SER A 118 8.84 6.82 6.72
N TYR A 119 7.83 6.62 5.88
CA TYR A 119 7.74 5.49 4.98
C TYR A 119 7.32 5.90 3.57
N LEU A 120 7.78 5.14 2.57
CA LEU A 120 7.15 5.07 1.23
C LEU A 120 6.55 3.68 1.07
N ALA A 121 5.26 3.63 0.74
CA ALA A 121 4.58 2.40 0.36
C ALA A 121 4.41 2.32 -1.16
N PHE A 122 4.73 1.16 -1.71
CA PHE A 122 4.53 0.81 -3.11
C PHE A 122 3.49 -0.29 -3.23
N ALA A 123 2.47 -0.05 -4.07
CA ALA A 123 1.40 -1.00 -4.33
C ALA A 123 1.06 -1.05 -5.82
N VAL A 124 1.03 -2.24 -6.40
CA VAL A 124 0.58 -2.45 -7.79
C VAL A 124 -0.92 -2.18 -7.87
N ILE A 125 -1.32 -1.43 -8.91
CA ILE A 125 -2.72 -1.22 -9.26
C ILE A 125 -3.11 -2.32 -10.27
N PRO A 126 -3.97 -3.29 -9.91
CA PRO A 126 -4.15 -4.52 -10.71
C PRO A 126 -4.83 -4.32 -12.07
N ARG A 127 -5.51 -3.19 -12.28
CA ARG A 127 -6.26 -2.91 -13.52
C ARG A 127 -5.41 -2.17 -14.53
N ASP A 128 -5.67 -2.40 -15.80
CA ASP A 128 -5.16 -1.55 -16.87
C ASP A 128 -5.91 -0.21 -16.87
N ILE A 129 -5.35 0.78 -16.17
CA ILE A 129 -5.94 2.11 -16.05
C ILE A 129 -5.66 3.00 -17.28
N CYS A 130 -4.95 2.47 -18.28
CA CYS A 130 -4.56 3.21 -19.47
C CYS A 130 -5.44 2.93 -20.69
N VAL A 131 -6.35 1.96 -20.60
CA VAL A 131 -7.39 1.74 -21.59
C VAL A 131 -8.59 2.62 -21.19
N ALA A 132 -9.11 3.41 -22.12
CA ALA A 132 -10.35 4.13 -21.88
C ALA A 132 -11.45 3.12 -21.52
N GLU A 133 -12.02 3.25 -20.32
CA GLU A 133 -13.17 2.45 -19.90
C GLU A 133 -14.30 2.74 -20.90
N ALA A 134 -14.83 1.70 -21.56
CA ALA A 134 -15.96 1.88 -22.47
C ALA A 134 -17.12 2.54 -21.67
N PRO A 135 -17.84 3.52 -22.23
CA PRO A 135 -18.94 4.16 -21.51
C PRO A 135 -19.91 3.09 -21.00
N VAL A 136 -20.11 3.03 -19.69
CA VAL A 136 -21.20 2.24 -19.12
C VAL A 136 -22.50 2.84 -19.63
N SER A 137 -23.18 2.12 -20.53
CA SER A 137 -24.54 2.50 -20.92
C SER A 137 -25.40 2.48 -19.66
N PRO A 138 -26.14 3.55 -19.33
CA PRO A 138 -27.04 3.52 -18.19
C PRO A 138 -28.06 2.40 -18.44
N SER A 139 -28.04 1.36 -17.62
CA SER A 139 -29.13 0.40 -17.60
C SER A 139 -30.41 1.18 -17.30
N ALA A 140 -31.38 1.13 -18.22
CA ALA A 140 -32.72 1.63 -17.98
C ALA A 140 -33.25 0.96 -16.70
N GLN A 141 -33.54 1.77 -15.68
CA GLN A 141 -34.33 1.36 -14.52
C GLN A 141 -35.81 1.47 -14.88
#